data_AF-A0A6M0SNV3-F1
#
_entry.id   AF-A0A6M0SNV3-F1
#
_cell.length_a   1.000
_cell.length_b   1.000
_cell.length_c   1.000
_cell.angle_alpha   90.00
_cell.angle_beta   90.00
_cell.angle_gamma   90.00
#
_symmetry.space_group_name_H-M   'P 1'
#
loop_
_entity.id
_entity.type
_entity.pdbx_description
1 polymer ?
#
loop_
_entity_poly.entity_id
_entity_poly.type
_entity_poly.pdbx_seq_one_letter_code
_entity_poly.pdbx_strand_id
1 'polypeptide(L)' 'MSIKCLENISHDGVKYNKDDIITSITKDEAIRLINLEVAIKIDDKFKSTRKDLRKVFANKYKRNRLSEMERKYGF' A
#
# COMPACT_ATOMS: atom_id res chain seq x y z
N MET A 1 -7.41 6.64 -1.74
CA MET A 1 -7.59 5.26 -2.24
C MET A 1 -7.42 5.33 -3.73
N SER A 2 -6.86 4.32 -4.37
CA SER A 2 -6.71 4.31 -5.82
C SER A 2 -7.40 3.09 -6.39
N ILE A 3 -7.96 3.20 -7.58
CA ILE A 3 -8.56 2.07 -8.30
C ILE A 3 -7.98 1.98 -9.70
N LYS A 4 -7.87 0.76 -10.23
CA LYS A 4 -7.58 0.51 -11.64
C LYS A 4 -8.88 0.26 -12.37
N CYS A 5 -9.08 0.89 -13.52
CA CYS A 5 -10.20 0.63 -14.39
C CYS A 5 -10.01 -0.71 -15.12
N LEU A 6 -11.01 -1.59 -15.10
CA LEU A 6 -11.05 -2.81 -15.93
C LEU A 6 -11.77 -2.57 -17.27
N GLU A 7 -12.59 -1.52 -17.31
CA GLU A 7 -13.35 -1.07 -18.47
C GLU A 7 -13.20 0.45 -18.65
N ASN A 8 -13.82 0.99 -19.70
CA ASN A 8 -13.82 2.43 -19.94
C ASN A 8 -14.84 3.09 -19.00
N ILE A 9 -14.36 3.98 -18.12
CA ILE A 9 -15.17 4.63 -17.09
C ILE A 9 -15.18 6.13 -17.34
N SER A 10 -16.36 6.75 -17.25
CA SER A 10 -16.48 8.22 -17.23
C SER A 10 -16.75 8.66 -15.80
N HIS A 11 -15.84 9.44 -15.22
CA HIS A 11 -15.97 9.96 -13.86
C HIS A 11 -15.57 11.44 -13.83
N ASP A 12 -16.43 12.30 -13.27
CA ASP A 12 -16.25 13.76 -13.18
C ASP A 12 -15.92 14.44 -14.53
N GLY A 13 -16.56 13.99 -15.61
CA GLY A 13 -16.32 14.51 -16.95
C GLY A 13 -14.99 14.05 -17.58
N VAL A 14 -14.19 13.26 -16.87
CA VAL A 14 -12.96 12.63 -17.37
C VAL A 14 -13.27 11.21 -17.81
N LYS A 15 -12.76 10.84 -18.98
CA LYS A 15 -12.83 9.45 -19.47
C LYS A 15 -11.53 8.74 -19.12
N TYR A 16 -11.65 7.65 -18.40
CA TYR A 16 -10.59 6.72 -18.07
C TYR A 16 -10.77 5.49 -18.94
N ASN A 17 -9.71 5.07 -19.60
CA ASN A 17 -9.70 3.86 -20.39
C ASN A 17 -9.43 2.65 -19.49
N LYS A 18 -9.66 1.46 -20.04
CA LYS A 18 -9.18 0.22 -19.42
C LYS A 18 -7.69 0.34 -19.05
N ASP A 19 -7.38 -0.15 -17.84
CA ASP A 19 -6.08 -0.13 -17.18
C ASP A 19 -5.62 1.22 -16.61
N ASP A 20 -6.37 2.32 -16.82
CA ASP A 20 -6.07 3.60 -16.18
C ASP A 20 -6.24 3.53 -14.66
N ILE A 21 -5.53 4.43 -13.97
CA ILE A 21 -5.54 4.52 -12.51
C ILE A 21 -6.25 5.80 -12.09
N ILE A 22 -7.37 5.66 -11.40
CA ILE A 22 -8.08 6.79 -10.79
C ILE A 22 -7.59 6.94 -9.35
N THR A 23 -6.92 8.06 -9.09
CA THR A 23 -6.41 8.43 -7.75
C THR A 23 -7.31 9.44 -7.03
N SER A 24 -8.06 10.25 -7.80
CA SER A 24 -9.01 11.24 -7.30
C SER A 24 -10.42 10.68 -7.38
N ILE A 25 -10.76 9.77 -6.45
CA ILE A 25 -12.10 9.21 -6.32
C ILE A 25 -12.50 9.09 -4.85
N THR A 26 -13.78 9.29 -4.56
CA THR A 26 -14.30 9.09 -3.20
C THR A 26 -14.31 7.60 -2.83
N LYS A 27 -14.26 7.31 -1.53
CA LYS A 27 -14.26 5.92 -1.05
C LYS A 27 -15.53 5.16 -1.45
N ASP A 28 -16.69 5.84 -1.40
CA ASP A 28 -17.98 5.24 -1.70
C ASP A 28 -18.17 4.95 -3.18
N GLU A 29 -17.64 5.81 -4.06
CA GLU A 29 -17.64 5.57 -5.51
C GLU A 29 -16.67 4.46 -5.88
N ALA A 30 -15.47 4.44 -5.29
CA ALA A 30 -14.51 3.37 -5.49
C ALA A 30 -15.11 2.01 -5.11
N ILE A 31 -15.79 1.91 -3.96
CA ILE A 31 -16.47 0.68 -3.53
C ILE A 31 -17.58 0.30 -4.51
N ARG A 32 -18.39 1.26 -4.98
CA ARG A 32 -19.44 0.99 -5.99
C ARG A 32 -18.85 0.43 -7.28
N LEU A 33 -17.78 1.02 -7.81
CA LEU A 33 -17.11 0.55 -9.03
C LEU A 33 -16.45 -0.83 -8.84
N ILE A 34 -15.94 -1.12 -7.65
CA ILE A 34 -15.39 -2.45 -7.32
C ILE A 34 -16.51 -3.49 -7.25
N ASN A 35 -17.64 -3.17 -6.62
CA ASN A 35 -18.78 -4.08 -6.51
C ASN A 35 -19.45 -4.37 -7.86
N LEU A 36 -19.34 -3.42 -8.81
CA LEU A 36 -19.79 -3.59 -10.18
C LEU A 36 -18.78 -4.35 -11.06
N GLU A 37 -17.66 -4.79 -10.50
CA GLU A 37 -16.58 -5.50 -11.21
C GLU A 37 -15.95 -4.72 -12.38
N VAL A 38 -16.18 -3.40 -12.46
CA VAL A 38 -15.61 -2.51 -13.49
C VAL A 38 -14.27 -1.91 -13.09
N ALA A 39 -13.90 -2.01 -11.80
CA ALA A 39 -12.64 -1.52 -11.28
C ALA A 39 -12.08 -2.41 -10.17
N ILE A 40 -10.76 -2.39 -9.99
CA ILE A 40 -10.08 -3.10 -8.90
C ILE A 40 -9.39 -2.11 -7.96
N LYS A 41 -9.43 -2.41 -6.66
CA LYS A 41 -8.70 -1.63 -5.67
C LYS A 41 -7.20 -1.77 -5.88
N ILE A 42 -6.52 -0.65 -6.11
CA ILE A 42 -5.06 -0.56 -5.98
C ILE A 42 -4.79 -0.11 -4.56
N ASP A 43 -4.45 -1.06 -3.69
CA ASP A 43 -3.89 -0.74 -2.39
C ASP A 43 -2.43 -0.37 -2.60
N ASP A 44 -2.08 0.84 -2.18
CA ASP A 44 -0.75 1.44 -2.29
C ASP A 44 0.17 0.78 -1.25
N LYS A 45 0.32 -0.56 -1.32
CA LYS A 45 1.10 -1.40 -0.40
C LYS A 45 2.59 -1.03 -0.37
N PHE A 46 3.04 -0.12 -1.23
CA PHE A 46 4.39 0.42 -1.27
C PHE A 46 4.56 1.77 -0.56
N LYS A 47 3.52 2.35 0.04
CA LYS A 47 3.68 3.38 1.07
C LYS A 47 4.04 2.75 2.40
N SER A 48 5.14 2.00 2.44
CA SER A 48 5.86 1.77 3.68
C SER A 48 6.27 3.16 4.16
N THR A 49 5.52 3.72 5.12
CA THR A 49 5.91 5.01 5.68
C THR A 49 7.34 4.86 6.19
N ARG A 50 8.21 5.87 5.99
CA ARG A 50 9.60 5.84 6.53
C ARG A 50 9.67 5.48 8.03
N LYS A 51 8.54 5.62 8.74
CA LYS A 51 8.30 5.23 10.13
C LYS A 51 8.39 3.70 10.36
N ASP A 52 7.92 2.88 9.42
CA ASP A 52 7.97 1.41 9.52
C ASP A 52 9.36 0.86 9.22
N LEU A 53 10.07 1.43 8.25
CA LEU A 53 11.48 1.09 8.00
C LEU A 53 12.34 1.37 9.24
N ARG A 54 12.16 2.52 9.92
CA ARG A 54 12.88 2.81 11.18
C ARG A 54 12.62 1.76 12.25
N LYS A 55 11.40 1.21 12.39
CA LYS A 55 11.11 0.11 13.32
C LYS A 55 11.81 -1.19 12.91
N VAL A 56 11.81 -1.53 11.61
CA VAL A 56 12.50 -2.72 11.10
C VAL A 56 14.02 -2.61 11.31
N PHE A 57 14.62 -1.46 11.01
CA PHE A 57 16.05 -1.21 11.26
C PHE A 57 16.37 -1.21 12.76
N ALA A 58 15.59 -0.52 13.61
CA ALA A 58 15.80 -0.50 15.06
C ALA A 58 15.73 -1.90 15.68
N ASN A 59 14.82 -2.76 15.21
CA ASN A 59 14.75 -4.15 15.67
C ASN A 59 15.95 -5.00 15.20
N LYS A 60 16.46 -4.76 13.99
CA LYS A 60 17.66 -5.44 13.48
C LYS A 60 18.91 -5.09 14.30
N TYR A 61 19.08 -3.83 14.69
CA TYR A 61 20.21 -3.40 15.54
C TYR A 61 20.10 -3.89 16.99
N LYS A 62 18.89 -3.98 17.56
CA LYS A 62 18.70 -4.53 18.93
C LYS A 62 19.02 -6.03 19.00
N ARG A 63 18.61 -6.81 17.99
CA ARG A 63 18.86 -8.26 17.95
C ARG A 63 20.35 -8.58 17.82
N ASN A 64 21.08 -7.86 16.98
CA ASN A 64 22.52 -8.08 16.82
C ASN A 64 23.29 -7.75 18.12
N ARG A 65 22.91 -6.70 18.84
CA ARG A 65 23.60 -6.32 20.09
C ARG A 65 23.35 -7.31 21.23
N LEU A 66 22.12 -7.85 21.32
CA LEU A 66 21.81 -8.91 22.29
C LEU A 66 22.57 -10.20 21.96
N SER A 67 22.57 -10.60 20.69
CA SER A 67 23.27 -11.82 20.26
C SER A 67 24.80 -11.70 20.37
N GLU A 68 25.38 -10.52 20.16
CA GLU A 68 26.79 -10.24 20.45
C GLU A 68 27.08 -10.27 21.96
N MET A 69 26.21 -9.71 22.81
CA MET A 69 26.37 -9.78 24.26
C MET A 69 26.26 -11.22 24.78
N GLU A 70 25.28 -12.01 24.31
CA GLU A 70 25.13 -13.42 24.67
C GLU A 70 26.36 -14.24 24.24
N ARG A 71 26.92 -13.98 23.05
CA ARG A 71 28.17 -14.63 22.62
C ARG A 71 29.40 -14.20 23.43
N LYS A 72 29.45 -12.94 23.87
CA LYS A 72 30.62 -12.38 24.56
C LYS A 72 30.61 -12.64 26.06
N TYR A 73 29.43 -12.77 26.66
CA TYR A 73 29.24 -12.88 28.11
C TYR A 73 28.53 -14.17 28.57
N GLY A 74 28.10 -15.04 27.64
CA GLY A 74 27.69 -16.43 27.91
C GLY A 74 26.83 -16.62 29.16
N PHE A 75 25.55 -16.23 29.08
CA PHE A 75 24.53 -16.66 30.03
C PHE A 75 23.89 -17.97 29.56
#